data_AF-A0A6J8EEZ9-F1
#
_entry.id   AF-A0A6J8EEZ9-F1
#
_cell.length_a   1.000
_cell.length_b   1.000
_cell.length_c   1.000
_cell.angle_alpha   90.00
_cell.angle_beta   90.00
_cell.angle_gamma   90.00
#
_symmetry.space_group_name_H-M   'P 1'
#
loop_
_entity.id
_entity.type
_entity.pdbx_description
1 polymer ?
#
loop_
_entity_poly.entity_id
_entity_poly.type
_entity_poly.pdbx_seq_one_letter_code
_entity_poly.pdbx_strand_id
1 'polypeptide(L)'
;MPSNKNPRVVARFYIEYIKALKGVPRVVPCDAGTENIVIRDIHMALRSSHGDHMSGSYSFSVGRSTANQQIEMLWSFLKKYFTQFWRNFFHDLIDDGLLNNAIPIHLECIRFCFLDIIQTRLNMFAEYWNSHRIRSQRNLEGVTGIPDVLFRQPLLYDAIDYSYPLLCSNIISIDRISEVYTETVPVKGCSEEFLNLVEQANDTNRIEFPKFTTIENALIMYRSLIHLLNEIN
;
A
#
# COMPACT_ATOMS: atom_id res chain seq x y z
N MET A 1 -9.47 9.50 1.29
CA MET A 1 -8.71 8.24 1.54
C MET A 1 -8.13 7.77 0.21
N PRO A 2 -6.87 7.34 0.16
CA PRO A 2 -6.31 6.73 -1.05
C PRO A 2 -7.19 5.54 -1.45
N SER A 3 -7.71 5.59 -2.66
CA SER A 3 -8.58 4.57 -3.21
C SER A 3 -7.83 3.89 -4.35
N ASN A 4 -7.86 2.57 -4.38
CA ASN A 4 -7.34 1.82 -5.53
C ASN A 4 -8.12 2.12 -6.83
N LYS A 5 -9.28 2.79 -6.75
CA LYS A 5 -9.99 3.31 -7.92
C LYS A 5 -9.28 4.47 -8.61
N ASN A 6 -8.34 5.15 -7.93
CA ASN A 6 -7.52 6.16 -8.57
C ASN A 6 -6.24 5.50 -9.13
N PRO A 7 -6.12 5.32 -10.45
CA PRO A 7 -4.95 4.66 -11.05
C PRO A 7 -3.65 5.43 -10.79
N ARG A 8 -3.71 6.74 -10.54
CA ARG A 8 -2.54 7.59 -10.25
C ARG A 8 -1.91 7.25 -8.89
N VAL A 9 -2.72 6.87 -7.91
CA VAL A 9 -2.24 6.42 -6.59
C VAL A 9 -1.58 5.05 -6.70
N VAL A 10 -2.18 4.12 -7.45
CA VAL A 10 -1.60 2.78 -7.66
C VAL A 10 -0.26 2.88 -8.42
N ALA A 11 -0.20 3.74 -9.45
CA ALA A 11 1.02 4.04 -10.18
C ALA A 11 2.11 4.65 -9.30
N ARG A 12 1.76 5.46 -8.28
CA ARG A 12 2.73 6.00 -7.30
C ARG A 12 3.45 4.86 -6.58
N PHE A 13 2.70 3.91 -6.02
CA PHE A 13 3.26 2.76 -5.33
C PHE A 13 4.16 1.92 -6.24
N TYR A 14 3.75 1.72 -7.49
CA TYR A 14 4.55 1.00 -8.48
C TYR A 14 5.90 1.71 -8.76
N ILE A 15 5.89 3.03 -8.98
CA ILE A 15 7.13 3.81 -9.19
C ILE A 15 8.04 3.75 -7.97
N GLU A 16 7.50 3.97 -6.77
CA GLU A 16 8.28 3.93 -5.54
C GLU A 16 8.93 2.56 -5.33
N TYR A 17 8.21 1.49 -5.66
CA TYR A 17 8.72 0.12 -5.58
C TYR A 17 9.89 -0.15 -6.55
N ILE A 18 9.75 0.17 -7.84
CA ILE A 18 10.85 -0.04 -8.80
C ILE A 18 12.08 0.82 -8.49
N LYS A 19 11.89 2.01 -7.91
CA LYS A 19 12.98 2.86 -7.42
C LYS A 19 13.68 2.22 -6.23
N ALA A 20 12.92 1.72 -5.25
CA ALA A 20 13.48 1.05 -4.06
C ALA A 20 14.27 -0.21 -4.45
N LEU A 21 13.74 -0.99 -5.40
CA LEU A 21 14.42 -2.17 -5.94
C LEU A 21 15.61 -1.85 -6.84
N LYS A 22 15.71 -0.63 -7.36
CA LYS A 22 16.64 -0.26 -8.45
C LYS A 22 16.54 -1.19 -9.66
N GLY A 23 15.32 -1.68 -9.94
CA GLY A 23 15.06 -2.68 -10.96
C GLY A 23 13.66 -2.54 -11.54
N VAL A 24 13.52 -2.89 -12.82
CA VAL A 24 12.27 -2.90 -13.57
C VAL A 24 11.95 -4.34 -13.98
N PRO A 25 10.75 -4.87 -13.71
CA PRO A 25 10.40 -6.21 -14.14
C PRO A 25 10.41 -6.33 -15.67
N ARG A 26 10.66 -7.53 -16.20
CA ARG A 26 10.57 -7.77 -17.65
C ARG A 26 9.16 -7.61 -18.17
N VAL A 27 8.21 -8.17 -17.42
CA VAL A 27 6.77 -8.16 -17.70
C VAL A 27 6.00 -7.88 -16.42
N VAL A 28 4.99 -7.03 -16.49
CA VAL A 28 3.99 -6.86 -15.43
C VAL A 28 2.71 -7.60 -15.83
N PRO A 29 2.40 -8.75 -15.21
CA PRO A 29 1.09 -9.35 -15.31
C PRO A 29 0.09 -8.55 -14.47
N CYS A 30 -1.07 -8.25 -15.05
CA CYS A 30 -2.13 -7.55 -14.36
C CYS A 30 -3.51 -8.08 -14.76
N ASP A 31 -4.54 -7.79 -13.97
CA ASP A 31 -5.90 -8.00 -14.41
C ASP A 31 -6.36 -6.87 -15.35
N ALA A 32 -7.57 -6.99 -15.90
CA ALA A 32 -8.14 -6.02 -16.83
C ALA A 32 -8.72 -4.76 -16.13
N GLY A 33 -8.26 -4.45 -14.92
CA GLY A 33 -8.74 -3.31 -14.13
C GLY A 33 -8.34 -1.94 -14.69
N THR A 34 -9.22 -0.95 -14.55
CA THR A 34 -8.95 0.43 -14.97
C THR A 34 -7.92 1.12 -14.08
N GLU A 35 -7.75 0.63 -12.85
CA GLU A 35 -6.73 1.04 -11.90
C GLU A 35 -5.30 0.81 -12.40
N ASN A 36 -5.11 -0.11 -13.35
CA ASN A 36 -3.80 -0.54 -13.85
C ASN A 36 -3.36 0.17 -15.13
N ILE A 37 -4.21 1.03 -15.69
CA ILE A 37 -3.95 1.73 -16.97
C ILE A 37 -2.68 2.59 -16.88
N VAL A 38 -2.51 3.34 -15.78
CA VAL A 38 -1.35 4.23 -15.62
C VAL A 38 -0.07 3.41 -15.40
N ILE A 39 -0.14 2.29 -14.65
CA ILE A 39 0.99 1.37 -14.49
C ILE A 39 1.42 0.81 -15.85
N ARG A 40 0.46 0.36 -16.67
CA ARG A 40 0.71 -0.16 -18.02
C ARG A 40 1.51 0.84 -18.85
N ASP A 41 1.01 2.07 -18.95
CA ASP A 41 1.60 3.08 -19.82
C ASP A 41 3.02 3.47 -19.35
N ILE A 42 3.22 3.62 -18.03
CA ILE A 42 4.54 3.87 -17.43
C ILE A 42 5.48 2.69 -17.69
N HIS A 43 5.03 1.47 -17.46
CA HIS A 43 5.86 0.27 -17.58
C HIS A 43 6.30 0.02 -19.03
N MET A 44 5.38 0.18 -19.99
CA MET A 44 5.69 0.08 -21.42
C MET A 44 6.69 1.15 -21.85
N ALA A 45 6.53 2.39 -21.37
CA ALA A 45 7.47 3.47 -21.67
C ALA A 45 8.87 3.19 -21.11
N LEU A 46 8.97 2.74 -19.84
CA LEU A 46 10.25 2.37 -19.22
C LEU A 46 10.96 1.23 -19.94
N ARG A 47 10.18 0.29 -20.50
CA ARG A 47 10.69 -0.88 -21.20
C ARG A 47 10.88 -0.64 -22.70
N SER A 48 10.54 0.52 -23.24
CA SER A 48 10.55 0.80 -24.69
C SER A 48 11.93 0.72 -25.35
N SER A 49 12.99 1.07 -24.63
CA SER A 49 14.37 1.05 -25.14
C SER A 49 15.10 -0.27 -24.92
N HIS A 50 14.45 -1.26 -24.30
CA HIS A 50 15.07 -2.55 -24.04
C HIS A 50 15.03 -3.44 -25.29
N GLY A 51 16.09 -4.24 -25.48
CA GLY A 51 16.30 -5.02 -26.70
C GLY A 51 15.72 -6.44 -26.71
N ASP A 52 15.01 -6.87 -25.65
CA ASP A 52 14.45 -8.22 -25.59
C ASP A 52 13.03 -8.29 -26.19
N HIS A 53 12.58 -9.49 -26.53
CA HIS A 53 11.30 -9.70 -27.20
C HIS A 53 10.05 -9.31 -26.36
N MET A 54 10.21 -9.03 -25.06
CA MET A 54 9.14 -8.54 -24.17
C MET A 54 9.27 -7.04 -23.89
N SER A 55 9.99 -6.28 -24.71
CA SER A 55 10.14 -4.83 -24.51
C SER A 55 8.92 -4.05 -25.00
N GLY A 56 8.85 -2.77 -24.61
CA GLY A 56 7.80 -1.85 -25.05
C GLY A 56 6.39 -2.38 -24.77
N SER A 57 5.57 -2.53 -25.80
CA SER A 57 4.17 -2.97 -25.66
C SER A 57 3.98 -4.40 -25.18
N TYR A 58 5.01 -5.24 -25.29
CA TYR A 58 4.96 -6.63 -24.82
C TYR A 58 5.36 -6.79 -23.36
N SER A 59 5.80 -5.72 -22.68
CA SER A 59 6.18 -5.76 -21.27
C SER A 59 4.98 -5.71 -20.32
N PHE A 60 3.76 -5.53 -20.82
CA PHE A 60 2.56 -5.55 -20.01
C PHE A 60 1.59 -6.62 -20.52
N SER A 61 1.14 -7.52 -19.65
CA SER A 61 0.26 -8.60 -20.03
C SER A 61 -0.98 -8.64 -19.15
N VAL A 62 -2.15 -8.64 -19.79
CA VAL A 62 -3.42 -8.84 -19.07
C VAL A 62 -3.67 -10.34 -18.91
N GLY A 63 -3.59 -10.82 -17.67
CA GLY A 63 -3.82 -12.21 -17.30
C GLY A 63 -5.30 -12.53 -17.12
N ARG A 64 -5.64 -13.82 -17.15
CA ARG A 64 -6.97 -14.29 -16.77
C ARG A 64 -7.10 -14.20 -15.24
N SER A 65 -8.28 -13.86 -14.73
CA SER A 65 -8.55 -13.85 -13.28
C SER A 65 -8.28 -15.21 -12.60
N THR A 66 -8.41 -16.30 -13.36
CA THR A 66 -8.09 -17.66 -12.87
C THR A 66 -6.60 -17.89 -12.61
N ALA A 67 -5.71 -17.05 -13.13
CA ALA A 67 -4.28 -17.09 -12.85
C ALA A 67 -3.90 -16.31 -11.57
N ASN A 68 -4.81 -15.49 -11.02
CA ASN A 68 -4.54 -14.62 -9.86
C ASN A 68 -4.58 -15.33 -8.50
N GLN A 69 -4.52 -16.67 -8.47
CA GLN A 69 -4.85 -17.48 -7.29
C GLN A 69 -4.00 -17.14 -6.06
N GLN A 70 -2.71 -16.86 -6.24
CA GLN A 70 -1.80 -16.53 -5.14
C GLN A 70 -2.16 -15.19 -4.50
N ILE A 71 -2.48 -14.18 -5.31
CA ILE A 71 -2.91 -12.86 -4.86
C ILE A 71 -4.28 -12.95 -4.18
N GLU A 72 -5.23 -13.72 -4.73
CA GLU A 72 -6.52 -13.96 -4.08
C GLU A 72 -6.36 -14.68 -2.72
N MET A 73 -5.43 -15.62 -2.61
CA MET A 73 -5.12 -16.29 -1.34
C MET A 73 -4.55 -15.31 -0.32
N LEU A 74 -3.62 -14.45 -0.73
CA LEU A 74 -3.08 -13.36 0.08
C LEU A 74 -4.21 -12.45 0.60
N TRP A 75 -5.11 -11.99 -0.28
CA TRP A 75 -6.23 -11.14 0.10
C TRP A 75 -7.19 -11.82 1.07
N SER A 76 -7.49 -13.10 0.86
CA SER A 76 -8.31 -13.89 1.77
C SER A 76 -7.68 -13.99 3.16
N PHE A 77 -6.36 -14.24 3.21
CA PHE A 77 -5.61 -14.32 4.47
C PHE A 77 -5.55 -12.97 5.18
N LEU A 78 -5.21 -11.89 4.47
CA LEU A 78 -5.21 -10.53 4.99
C LEU A 78 -6.59 -10.16 5.56
N LYS A 79 -7.67 -10.45 4.81
CA LYS A 79 -9.03 -10.17 5.27
C LYS A 79 -9.33 -10.89 6.59
N LYS A 80 -9.05 -12.19 6.66
CA LYS A 80 -9.37 -13.04 7.80
C LYS A 80 -8.58 -12.66 9.06
N TYR A 81 -7.28 -12.40 8.93
CA TYR A 81 -6.39 -12.24 10.09
C TYR A 81 -6.05 -10.79 10.43
N PHE A 82 -6.27 -9.85 9.50
CA PHE A 82 -5.97 -8.44 9.69
C PHE A 82 -7.23 -7.57 9.60
N THR A 83 -7.89 -7.56 8.45
CA THR A 83 -8.98 -6.60 8.18
C THR A 83 -10.19 -6.83 9.09
N GLN A 84 -10.51 -8.09 9.41
CA GLN A 84 -11.67 -8.41 10.26
C GLN A 84 -11.55 -7.80 11.66
N PHE A 85 -10.35 -7.80 12.25
CA PHE A 85 -10.11 -7.19 13.57
C PHE A 85 -10.45 -5.69 13.55
N TRP A 86 -9.87 -4.94 12.61
CA TRP A 86 -10.10 -3.49 12.53
C TRP A 86 -11.54 -3.15 12.19
N ARG A 87 -12.17 -3.93 11.32
CA ARG A 87 -13.60 -3.80 11.03
C ARG A 87 -14.43 -3.93 12.30
N ASN A 88 -14.24 -4.99 13.08
CA ASN A 88 -14.97 -5.19 14.33
C ASN A 88 -14.69 -4.07 15.32
N PHE A 89 -13.41 -3.74 15.54
CA PHE A 89 -13.01 -2.68 16.45
C PHE A 89 -13.69 -1.33 16.14
N PHE A 90 -13.72 -0.89 14.88
CA PHE A 90 -14.38 0.36 14.53
C PHE A 90 -15.91 0.25 14.53
N HIS A 91 -16.49 -0.93 14.30
CA HIS A 91 -17.93 -1.15 14.49
C HIS A 91 -18.31 -1.05 15.96
N ASP A 92 -17.54 -1.66 16.87
CA ASP A 92 -17.77 -1.57 18.31
C ASP A 92 -17.75 -0.11 18.78
N LEU A 93 -16.81 0.70 18.27
CA LEU A 93 -16.78 2.15 18.57
C LEU A 93 -18.02 2.90 18.06
N ILE A 94 -18.62 2.47 16.94
CA ILE A 94 -19.86 3.06 16.42
C ILE A 94 -21.03 2.65 17.30
N ASP A 95 -21.13 1.37 17.65
CA ASP A 95 -22.21 0.81 18.45
C ASP A 95 -22.21 1.39 19.87
N ASP A 96 -21.02 1.67 20.43
CA ASP A 96 -20.83 2.37 21.71
C ASP A 96 -21.11 3.89 21.65
N GLY A 97 -21.40 4.42 20.46
CA GLY A 97 -21.63 5.86 20.24
C GLY A 97 -20.37 6.73 20.31
N LEU A 98 -19.17 6.14 20.32
CA LEU A 98 -17.89 6.84 20.38
C LEU A 98 -17.41 7.35 19.00
N LEU A 99 -17.84 6.70 17.93
CA LEU A 99 -17.51 7.04 16.54
C LEU A 99 -18.78 7.28 15.74
N ASN A 100 -18.94 8.49 15.21
CA ASN A 100 -19.98 8.77 14.23
C ASN A 100 -19.37 8.84 12.82
N ASN A 101 -19.59 7.80 12.03
CA ASN A 101 -19.05 7.71 10.66
C ASN A 101 -19.74 8.65 9.65
N ALA A 102 -20.84 9.32 10.02
CA ALA A 102 -21.46 10.36 9.22
C ALA A 102 -20.78 11.73 9.40
N ILE A 103 -19.93 11.90 10.44
CA ILE A 103 -19.24 13.15 10.71
C ILE A 103 -17.80 13.08 10.18
N PRO A 104 -17.43 13.91 9.18
CA PRO A 104 -16.10 13.87 8.56
C PRO A 104 -14.95 14.04 9.55
N ILE A 105 -15.10 14.91 10.56
CA ILE A 105 -14.05 15.17 11.54
C ILE A 105 -13.72 13.93 12.39
N HIS A 106 -14.72 13.07 12.68
CA HIS A 106 -14.48 11.83 13.39
C HIS A 106 -13.63 10.87 12.53
N LEU A 107 -13.92 10.78 11.24
CA LEU A 107 -13.15 9.95 10.32
C LEU A 107 -11.71 10.45 10.17
N GLU A 108 -11.50 11.77 10.17
CA GLU A 108 -10.15 12.36 10.18
C GLU A 108 -9.39 12.04 11.47
N CYS A 109 -10.03 12.19 12.64
CA CYS A 109 -9.42 11.85 13.92
C CYS A 109 -9.06 10.37 14.02
N ILE A 110 -9.94 9.47 13.53
CA ILE A 110 -9.63 8.04 13.47
C ILE A 110 -8.40 7.78 12.58
N ARG A 111 -8.33 8.39 11.39
CA ARG A 111 -7.17 8.25 10.51
C ARG A 111 -5.89 8.72 11.19
N PHE A 112 -5.93 9.89 11.79
CA PHE A 112 -4.77 10.49 12.46
C PHE A 112 -4.22 9.63 13.60
N CYS A 113 -5.10 9.04 14.41
CA CYS A 113 -4.72 8.26 15.59
C CYS A 113 -4.37 6.80 15.26
N PHE A 114 -5.07 6.18 14.31
CA PHE A 114 -4.97 4.73 14.10
C PHE A 114 -4.17 4.33 12.85
N LEU A 115 -4.01 5.20 11.84
CA LEU A 115 -3.41 4.77 10.57
C LEU A 115 -1.94 4.32 10.73
N ASP A 116 -1.16 4.97 11.59
CA ASP A 116 0.23 4.56 11.85
C ASP A 116 0.31 3.15 12.48
N ILE A 117 -0.63 2.81 13.38
CA ILE A 117 -0.72 1.48 13.99
C ILE A 117 -1.14 0.45 12.95
N ILE A 118 -2.15 0.78 12.12
CA ILE A 118 -2.62 -0.06 11.02
C ILE A 118 -1.46 -0.33 10.06
N GLN A 119 -0.72 0.70 9.64
CA GLN A 119 0.42 0.59 8.75
C GLN A 119 1.54 -0.27 9.35
N THR A 120 1.86 -0.06 10.62
CA THR A 120 2.87 -0.89 11.33
C THR A 120 2.47 -2.36 11.33
N ARG A 121 1.22 -2.66 11.64
CA ARG A 121 0.73 -4.05 11.64
C ARG A 121 0.62 -4.63 10.23
N LEU A 122 0.34 -3.82 9.19
CA LEU A 122 0.41 -4.25 7.79
C LEU A 122 1.83 -4.58 7.35
N ASN A 123 2.83 -3.80 7.80
CA ASN A 123 4.23 -4.09 7.53
C ASN A 123 4.64 -5.44 8.16
N MET A 124 4.27 -5.68 9.43
CA MET A 124 4.49 -6.97 10.10
C MET A 124 3.79 -8.12 9.36
N PHE A 125 2.57 -7.90 8.87
CA PHE A 125 1.87 -8.89 8.07
C PHE A 125 2.64 -9.21 6.78
N ALA A 126 3.14 -8.19 6.08
CA ALA A 126 3.93 -8.36 4.87
C ALA A 126 5.22 -9.15 5.13
N GLU A 127 5.92 -8.86 6.23
CA GLU A 127 7.11 -9.62 6.66
C GLU A 127 6.78 -11.08 6.95
N TYR A 128 5.72 -11.34 7.71
CA TYR A 128 5.26 -12.68 8.03
C TYR A 128 4.87 -13.45 6.77
N TRP A 129 4.09 -12.81 5.89
CA TRP A 129 3.69 -13.40 4.62
C TRP A 129 4.91 -13.65 3.74
N ASN A 130 5.83 -12.72 3.57
CA ASN A 130 6.98 -12.94 2.69
C ASN A 130 7.95 -14.01 3.23
N SER A 131 7.92 -14.28 4.54
CA SER A 131 8.72 -15.31 5.21
C SER A 131 8.08 -16.70 5.26
N HIS A 132 6.80 -16.85 4.88
CA HIS A 132 6.13 -18.15 4.95
C HIS A 132 6.68 -19.11 3.89
N ARG A 133 6.68 -20.42 4.17
CA ARG A 133 7.10 -21.42 3.18
C ARG A 133 5.92 -21.88 2.33
N ILE A 134 5.97 -21.63 1.02
CA ILE A 134 5.07 -22.21 0.03
C ILE A 134 5.41 -23.69 -0.12
N ARG A 135 4.44 -24.55 0.16
CA ARG A 135 4.59 -26.01 0.06
C ARG A 135 4.39 -26.48 -1.37
N SER A 136 5.15 -27.51 -1.77
CA SER A 136 4.95 -28.20 -3.04
C SER A 136 3.56 -28.84 -3.09
N GLN A 137 2.89 -28.70 -4.22
CA GLN A 137 1.61 -29.33 -4.51
C GLN A 137 1.75 -30.20 -5.76
N ARG A 138 1.32 -31.46 -5.68
CA ARG A 138 1.56 -32.49 -6.71
C ARG A 138 1.02 -32.15 -8.11
N ASN A 139 0.03 -31.26 -8.21
CA ASN A 139 -0.69 -30.96 -9.45
C ASN A 139 -0.58 -29.49 -9.87
N LEU A 140 0.37 -28.73 -9.30
CA LEU A 140 0.59 -27.33 -9.65
C LEU A 140 2.07 -27.16 -10.01
N GLU A 141 2.32 -26.71 -11.24
CA GLU A 141 3.61 -26.15 -11.66
C GLU A 141 3.79 -24.79 -10.98
N GLY A 142 4.03 -24.83 -9.67
CA GLY A 142 4.14 -23.66 -8.81
C GLY A 142 5.53 -23.58 -8.19
N VAL A 143 6.00 -22.34 -7.98
CA VAL A 143 7.25 -22.07 -7.29
C VAL A 143 7.10 -22.48 -5.82
N THR A 144 8.02 -23.30 -5.33
CA THR A 144 8.08 -23.74 -3.92
C THR A 144 9.24 -23.04 -3.23
N GLY A 145 9.08 -22.67 -1.96
CA GLY A 145 10.12 -21.94 -1.24
C GLY A 145 9.57 -20.83 -0.36
N ILE A 146 10.47 -19.98 0.12
CA ILE A 146 10.13 -18.79 0.90
C ILE A 146 10.06 -17.61 -0.08
N PRO A 147 8.93 -16.88 -0.22
CA PRO A 147 8.77 -15.80 -1.18
C PRO A 147 9.92 -14.80 -1.17
N ASP A 148 10.37 -14.40 0.02
CA ASP A 148 11.47 -13.43 0.16
C ASP A 148 12.81 -13.96 -0.38
N VAL A 149 13.08 -15.26 -0.20
CA VAL A 149 14.30 -15.91 -0.73
C VAL A 149 14.17 -16.15 -2.23
N LEU A 150 12.99 -16.56 -2.69
CA LEU A 150 12.69 -16.70 -4.12
C LEU A 150 12.88 -15.39 -4.88
N PHE A 151 12.44 -14.29 -4.28
CA PHE A 151 12.56 -12.95 -4.88
C PHE A 151 14.01 -12.45 -4.87
N ARG A 152 14.74 -12.60 -3.77
CA ARG A 152 16.10 -12.02 -3.64
C ARG A 152 17.23 -12.94 -4.10
N GLN A 153 17.03 -14.25 -4.06
CA GLN A 153 18.03 -15.26 -4.38
C GLN A 153 17.40 -16.41 -5.19
N PRO A 154 16.83 -16.11 -6.37
CA PRO A 154 16.11 -17.10 -7.18
C PRO A 154 16.98 -18.31 -7.58
N LEU A 155 18.30 -18.11 -7.71
CA LEU A 155 19.26 -19.17 -8.03
C LEU A 155 19.28 -20.31 -7.01
N LEU A 156 18.89 -20.07 -5.75
CA LEU A 156 18.79 -21.13 -4.73
C LEU A 156 17.65 -22.12 -4.99
N TYR A 157 16.74 -21.77 -5.91
CA TYR A 157 15.59 -22.57 -6.32
C TYR A 157 15.60 -22.87 -7.82
N ASP A 158 16.77 -22.84 -8.45
CA ASP A 158 16.95 -23.01 -9.90
C ASP A 158 16.09 -22.05 -10.74
N ALA A 159 15.75 -20.88 -10.18
CA ALA A 159 14.96 -19.85 -10.82
C ALA A 159 15.86 -18.72 -11.38
N ILE A 160 15.32 -17.99 -12.35
CA ILE A 160 16.00 -16.90 -13.05
C ILE A 160 15.37 -15.57 -12.66
N ASP A 161 16.20 -14.58 -12.31
CA ASP A 161 15.76 -13.20 -12.19
C ASP A 161 15.63 -12.57 -13.58
N TYR A 162 14.42 -12.13 -13.93
CA TYR A 162 14.12 -11.45 -15.19
C TYR A 162 14.11 -9.92 -15.03
N SER A 163 14.52 -9.37 -13.88
CA SER A 163 14.58 -7.93 -13.69
C SER A 163 15.66 -7.27 -14.55
N TYR A 164 15.42 -6.02 -14.96
CA TYR A 164 16.38 -5.17 -15.64
C TYR A 164 16.84 -4.06 -14.69
N PRO A 165 18.12 -3.68 -14.70
CA PRO A 165 18.62 -2.61 -13.84
C PRO A 165 17.97 -1.28 -14.21
N LEU A 166 17.53 -0.54 -13.19
CA LEU A 166 17.04 0.81 -13.40
C LEU A 166 18.23 1.78 -13.50
N LEU A 167 18.59 2.16 -14.72
CA LEU A 167 19.71 3.08 -14.99
C LEU A 167 19.48 4.46 -14.38
N CYS A 168 20.55 5.10 -13.89
CA CYS A 168 20.48 6.45 -13.31
C CYS A 168 19.93 7.51 -14.28
N SER A 169 20.18 7.35 -15.59
CA SER A 169 19.59 8.20 -16.63
C SER A 169 18.06 8.15 -16.67
N ASN A 170 17.47 7.04 -16.21
CA ASN A 170 16.03 6.84 -16.18
C ASN A 170 15.42 7.37 -14.87
N ILE A 171 16.21 7.57 -13.80
CA ILE A 171 15.70 8.05 -12.51
C ILE A 171 15.12 9.46 -12.62
N ILE A 172 15.83 10.38 -13.29
CA ILE A 172 15.34 11.76 -13.52
C ILE A 172 14.03 11.74 -14.30
N SER A 173 13.95 10.89 -15.34
CA SER A 173 12.74 10.71 -16.12
C SER A 173 11.60 10.11 -15.30
N ILE A 174 11.90 9.16 -14.40
CA ILE A 174 10.91 8.55 -13.50
C ILE A 174 10.38 9.55 -12.48
N ASP A 175 11.22 10.42 -11.93
CA ASP A 175 10.78 11.45 -10.99
C ASP A 175 9.78 12.40 -11.66
N ARG A 176 10.10 12.85 -12.87
CA ARG A 176 9.19 13.66 -13.69
C ARG A 176 7.89 12.92 -14.04
N ILE A 177 7.98 11.64 -14.39
CA ILE A 177 6.80 10.80 -14.64
C ILE A 177 5.95 10.70 -13.37
N SER A 178 6.58 10.52 -12.21
CA SER A 178 5.87 10.43 -10.95
C SER A 178 5.13 11.71 -10.62
N GLU A 179 5.78 12.87 -10.76
CA GLU A 179 5.14 14.17 -10.53
C GLU A 179 3.93 14.40 -11.44
N VAL A 180 4.03 14.03 -12.72
CA VAL A 180 2.99 14.33 -13.71
C VAL A 180 1.84 13.31 -13.69
N TYR A 181 2.14 12.02 -13.53
CA TYR A 181 1.18 10.93 -13.77
C TYR A 181 0.74 10.19 -12.50
N THR A 182 1.31 10.51 -11.34
CA THR A 182 0.93 9.86 -10.08
C THR A 182 0.30 10.85 -9.11
N GLU A 183 -0.25 10.34 -8.02
CA GLU A 183 -0.78 11.12 -6.90
C GLU A 183 -0.23 10.57 -5.60
N THR A 184 0.15 11.47 -4.71
CA THR A 184 0.63 11.11 -3.37
C THR A 184 -0.55 10.84 -2.45
N VAL A 185 -0.33 9.97 -1.48
CA VAL A 185 -1.29 9.75 -0.40
C VAL A 185 -1.09 10.84 0.65
N PRO A 186 -2.14 11.52 1.12
CA PRO A 186 -2.02 12.50 2.19
C PRO A 186 -1.38 11.89 3.44
N VAL A 187 -0.63 12.69 4.19
CA VAL A 187 0.03 12.25 5.43
C VAL A 187 -1.04 11.74 6.40
N LYS A 188 -0.86 10.52 6.91
CA LYS A 188 -1.86 9.81 7.74
C LYS A 188 -3.25 9.66 7.10
N GLY A 189 -3.34 9.84 5.78
CA GLY A 189 -4.60 9.86 5.05
C GLY A 189 -5.51 11.05 5.40
N CYS A 190 -4.99 12.06 6.12
CA CYS A 190 -5.71 13.23 6.57
C CYS A 190 -5.62 14.39 5.60
N SER A 191 -6.64 15.26 5.55
CA SER A 191 -6.58 16.49 4.77
C SER A 191 -5.61 17.50 5.39
N GLU A 192 -5.06 18.41 4.58
CA GLU A 192 -4.17 19.47 5.06
C GLU A 192 -4.90 20.41 6.03
N GLU A 193 -6.16 20.72 5.76
CA GLU A 193 -7.00 21.55 6.63
C GLU A 193 -7.14 20.91 8.01
N PHE A 194 -7.38 19.60 8.07
CA PHE A 194 -7.45 18.88 9.34
C PHE A 194 -6.12 18.90 10.09
N LEU A 195 -5.00 18.67 9.40
CA LEU A 195 -3.68 18.70 10.03
C LEU A 195 -3.35 20.08 10.60
N ASN A 196 -3.68 21.16 9.87
CA ASN A 196 -3.52 22.53 10.34
C ASN A 196 -4.40 22.82 11.56
N LEU A 197 -5.65 22.32 11.58
CA LEU A 197 -6.53 22.45 12.76
C LEU A 197 -5.94 21.74 13.98
N VAL A 198 -5.42 20.53 13.81
CA VAL A 198 -4.78 19.77 14.90
C VAL A 198 -3.52 20.48 15.41
N GLU A 199 -2.72 21.06 14.52
CA GLU A 199 -1.52 21.83 14.88
C GLU A 199 -1.88 23.08 15.69
N GLN A 200 -2.85 23.87 15.23
CA GLN A 200 -3.35 25.05 15.96
C GLN A 200 -3.90 24.69 17.35
N ALA A 201 -4.70 23.62 17.41
CA ALA A 201 -5.27 23.15 18.65
C ALA A 201 -4.20 22.63 19.63
N ASN A 202 -3.11 22.07 19.09
CA ASN A 202 -1.97 21.62 19.87
C ASN A 202 -1.14 22.76 20.44
N ASP A 203 -0.84 23.79 19.64
CA ASP A 203 -0.11 24.97 20.11
C ASP A 203 -0.85 25.69 21.25
N THR A 204 -2.18 25.65 21.19
CA THR A 204 -3.06 26.24 22.22
C THR A 204 -3.08 25.42 23.51
N ASN A 205 -3.03 24.08 23.42
CA ASN A 205 -3.25 23.18 24.57
C ASN A 205 -2.03 22.39 25.04
N ARG A 206 -0.88 22.51 24.37
CA ARG A 206 0.39 21.80 24.67
C ARG A 206 0.21 20.28 24.82
N ILE A 207 -0.54 19.66 23.93
CA ILE A 207 -0.76 18.22 23.95
C ILE A 207 0.50 17.54 23.41
N GLU A 208 1.22 16.81 24.27
CA GLU A 208 2.23 15.89 23.74
C GLU A 208 1.53 14.83 22.91
N PHE A 209 1.81 14.76 21.61
CA PHE A 209 1.39 13.64 20.77
C PHE A 209 2.34 12.46 21.06
N PRO A 210 1.97 11.46 21.89
CA PRO A 210 2.81 10.29 22.04
C PRO A 210 2.94 9.56 20.69
N LYS A 211 4.04 8.84 20.49
CA LYS A 211 4.10 7.89 19.37
C LYS A 211 2.97 6.87 19.52
N PHE A 212 2.10 6.82 18.52
CA PHE A 212 0.93 5.95 18.41
C PHE A 212 1.36 4.47 18.33
N THR A 213 1.75 3.89 19.46
CA THR A 213 2.31 2.53 19.51
C THR A 213 1.28 1.48 19.90
N THR A 214 0.21 1.86 20.59
CA THR A 214 -0.84 0.95 21.07
C THR A 214 -2.23 1.45 20.72
N ILE A 215 -3.17 0.51 20.57
CA ILE A 215 -4.59 0.80 20.29
C ILE A 215 -5.20 1.65 21.42
N GLU A 216 -4.82 1.39 22.67
CA GLU A 216 -5.27 2.14 23.84
C GLU A 216 -4.83 3.61 23.78
N ASN A 217 -3.55 3.87 23.51
CA ASN A 217 -3.05 5.24 23.39
C ASN A 217 -3.70 5.98 22.21
N ALA A 218 -3.93 5.30 21.09
CA ALA A 218 -4.65 5.88 19.95
C ALA A 218 -6.11 6.21 20.29
N LEU A 219 -6.79 5.37 21.08
CA LEU A 219 -8.16 5.61 21.51
C LEU A 219 -8.25 6.78 22.49
N ILE A 220 -7.32 6.88 23.44
CA ILE A 220 -7.21 8.02 24.36
C ILE A 220 -7.03 9.31 23.55
N MET A 221 -6.08 9.31 22.61
CA MET A 221 -5.84 10.48 21.77
C MET A 221 -7.04 10.85 20.91
N TYR A 222 -7.70 9.85 20.31
CA TYR A 222 -8.91 10.08 19.52
C TYR A 222 -9.99 10.79 20.35
N ARG A 223 -10.23 10.34 21.59
CA ARG A 223 -11.20 10.99 22.48
C ARG A 223 -10.78 12.42 22.82
N SER A 224 -9.51 12.63 23.17
CA SER A 224 -8.98 13.97 23.45
C SER A 224 -9.13 14.92 22.26
N LEU A 225 -8.85 14.47 21.04
CA LEU A 225 -9.01 15.27 19.83
C LEU A 225 -10.48 15.60 19.55
N ILE A 226 -11.39 14.65 19.72
CA ILE A 226 -12.82 14.92 19.53
C ILE A 226 -13.33 15.95 20.53
N HIS A 227 -12.96 15.83 21.81
CA HIS A 227 -13.32 16.83 22.81
C HIS A 227 -12.78 18.21 22.44
N LEU A 228 -11.51 18.29 22.07
CA LEU A 228 -10.85 19.54 21.72
C LEU A 228 -11.48 20.22 20.49
N LEU A 229 -11.76 19.46 19.43
CA LEU A 229 -12.33 20.00 18.20
C LEU A 229 -13.81 20.36 18.32
N ASN A 230 -14.51 19.80 19.31
CA ASN A 230 -15.87 20.21 19.67
C ASN A 230 -15.89 21.50 20.50
N GLU A 231 -14.79 21.88 21.17
CA GLU A 231 -14.69 23.14 21.92
C GLU A 231 -14.33 24.34 21.01
N ILE A 232 -13.76 24.07 19.83
CA ILE A 232 -13.32 25.09 18.86
C ILE A 232 -14.45 25.48 17.86
N ASN A 233 -15.50 24.65 17.74
CA ASN A 233 -16.68 24.87 16.88
C ASN A 233 -17.90 25.35 17.68
#